data_AF-A0A2E7IS11-F1
#
_entry.id   AF-A0A2E7IS11-F1
#
_cell.length_a   1.000
_cell.length_b   1.000
_cell.length_c   1.000
_cell.angle_alpha   90.00
_cell.angle_beta   90.00
_cell.angle_gamma   90.00
#
_symmetry.space_group_name_H-M   'P 1'
#
loop_
_entity.id
_entity.type
_entity.pdbx_description
1 polymer ?
#
loop_
_entity_poly.entity_id
_entity_poly.type
_entity_poly.pdbx_seq_one_letter_code
_entity_poly.pdbx_strand_id
1 'polypeptide(L)'
;MPRPKKAVVKSKKAPVKKAPAKKTAPKTAKAKKAPVAKKAPAKTSARVAALVATNDKAAAAAQAQLDKATARADKAADKLAKASAAAKTKGEMAKAKPTAAKKAAAAKARTAVADARAALSAEKKLVKEARVQLKGVQAMASKATTAARVVANAEAKIDAAMAKAVAKIQAKADKQIAAIQKKAAKDIARSEAAAVKSAQQKKRRKPRKKAAPAPAASPAPAQVAQS
;
A
#
# COMPACT_ATOMS: atom_id res chain seq x y z
N MET A 1 28.45 58.11 -8.38
CA MET A 1 29.46 58.34 -9.44
C MET A 1 30.31 57.07 -9.60
N PRO A 2 30.90 56.82 -10.78
CA PRO A 2 30.77 55.58 -11.56
C PRO A 2 31.98 54.62 -11.52
N ARG A 3 31.80 53.40 -12.07
CA ARG A 3 32.87 52.44 -12.42
C ARG A 3 33.90 53.04 -13.40
N PRO A 4 35.17 52.60 -13.33
CA PRO A 4 36.05 52.49 -14.51
C PRO A 4 36.38 51.00 -14.79
N LYS A 5 36.01 50.43 -15.95
CA LYS A 5 36.69 50.44 -17.29
C LYS A 5 37.96 49.55 -17.30
N LYS A 6 37.86 48.33 -17.82
CA LYS A 6 38.19 47.85 -19.19
C LYS A 6 39.69 47.66 -19.44
N ALA A 7 40.08 46.44 -19.84
CA ALA A 7 41.02 46.23 -20.95
C ALA A 7 40.79 44.85 -21.58
N VAL A 8 40.37 44.86 -22.84
CA VAL A 8 40.34 43.74 -23.78
C VAL A 8 41.67 43.79 -24.54
N VAL A 9 42.39 42.68 -24.66
CA VAL A 9 43.35 42.47 -25.75
C VAL A 9 43.18 41.06 -26.32
N LYS A 10 43.12 41.03 -27.66
CA LYS A 10 42.75 39.92 -28.55
C LYS A 10 43.97 39.12 -29.04
N SER A 11 43.66 37.98 -29.66
CA SER A 11 44.35 37.28 -30.77
C SER A 11 45.52 36.35 -30.38
N LYS A 12 45.81 35.19 -31.02
CA LYS A 12 45.79 34.84 -32.47
C LYS A 12 46.09 33.31 -32.69
N LYS A 13 45.27 32.59 -33.50
CA LYS A 13 45.50 31.45 -34.47
C LYS A 13 46.65 30.41 -34.24
N ALA A 14 46.44 29.10 -33.96
CA ALA A 14 46.24 27.87 -34.82
C ALA A 14 47.56 27.16 -35.33
N PRO A 15 47.65 25.87 -35.82
CA PRO A 15 46.92 24.58 -35.61
C PRO A 15 47.79 23.25 -35.63
N VAL A 16 47.14 22.06 -35.55
CA VAL A 16 47.50 20.68 -36.08
C VAL A 16 48.46 19.70 -35.33
N LYS A 17 47.98 18.49 -34.95
CA LYS A 17 48.34 17.13 -35.50
C LYS A 17 47.89 15.94 -34.61
N LYS A 18 47.47 14.84 -35.27
CA LYS A 18 46.87 13.60 -34.73
C LYS A 18 47.89 12.63 -34.07
N ALA A 19 47.45 11.99 -32.97
CA ALA A 19 47.63 10.62 -32.39
C ALA A 19 48.84 9.71 -32.76
N PRO A 20 49.30 8.81 -31.84
CA PRO A 20 48.60 7.53 -31.65
C PRO A 20 48.51 7.01 -30.19
N ALA A 21 47.78 5.90 -30.06
CA ALA A 21 47.17 5.30 -28.88
C ALA A 21 48.10 4.81 -27.76
N LYS A 22 47.56 4.81 -26.53
CA LYS A 22 47.82 3.72 -25.57
C LYS A 22 46.52 3.32 -24.87
N LYS A 23 46.15 2.06 -25.06
CA LYS A 23 44.98 1.39 -24.49
C LYS A 23 45.05 1.43 -22.96
N THR A 24 44.01 1.96 -22.31
CA THR A 24 43.66 1.59 -20.93
C THR A 24 42.19 1.18 -20.94
N ALA A 25 41.97 -0.09 -20.62
CA ALA A 25 40.65 -0.70 -20.57
C ALA A 25 39.73 0.04 -19.58
N PRO A 26 38.43 0.18 -19.86
CA PRO A 26 37.50 0.72 -18.89
C PRO A 26 37.37 -0.27 -17.73
N LYS A 27 37.90 0.10 -16.56
CA LYS A 27 37.57 -0.56 -15.29
C LYS A 27 36.05 -0.55 -15.16
N THR A 28 35.48 -1.75 -15.13
CA THR A 28 34.08 -2.02 -14.85
C THR A 28 33.73 -1.50 -13.46
N ALA A 29 33.26 -0.26 -13.39
CA ALA A 29 32.54 0.24 -12.23
C ALA A 29 31.28 -0.61 -12.10
N LYS A 30 31.33 -1.64 -11.24
CA LYS A 30 30.16 -2.39 -10.81
C LYS A 30 29.11 -1.39 -10.35
N ALA A 31 28.07 -1.21 -11.15
CA ALA A 31 26.85 -0.56 -10.73
C ALA A 31 26.37 -1.28 -9.46
N LYS A 32 26.55 -0.62 -8.31
CA LYS A 32 26.01 -1.06 -7.03
C LYS A 32 24.49 -1.13 -7.24
N LYS A 33 23.95 -2.34 -7.41
CA LYS A 33 22.51 -2.56 -7.50
C LYS A 33 21.86 -1.81 -6.33
N ALA A 34 21.05 -0.81 -6.65
CA ALA A 34 20.16 -0.22 -5.65
C ALA A 34 19.33 -1.37 -5.04
N PRO A 35 19.15 -1.42 -3.72
CA PRO A 35 18.28 -2.42 -3.13
C PRO A 35 16.89 -2.22 -3.72
N VAL A 36 16.47 -3.17 -4.55
CA VAL A 36 15.12 -3.22 -5.13
C VAL A 36 14.18 -3.37 -3.93
N ALA A 37 13.40 -2.32 -3.65
CA ALA A 37 12.47 -2.29 -2.55
C ALA A 37 11.54 -3.51 -2.63
N LYS A 38 11.75 -4.47 -1.72
CA LYS A 38 10.86 -5.63 -1.54
C LYS A 38 9.45 -5.10 -1.25
N LYS A 39 8.44 -5.68 -1.91
CA LYS A 39 6.98 -5.55 -1.64
C LYS A 39 6.69 -5.04 -0.22
N ALA A 40 6.41 -3.74 -0.06
CA ALA A 40 6.07 -3.13 1.22
C ALA A 40 4.80 -2.24 1.26
N PRO A 41 3.92 -2.13 0.25
CA PRO A 41 2.69 -1.34 0.42
C PRO A 41 1.70 -2.05 1.36
N ALA A 42 1.35 -3.32 1.09
CA ALA A 42 0.29 -4.05 1.82
C ALA A 42 0.52 -4.18 3.34
N LYS A 43 1.77 -4.32 3.80
CA LYS A 43 2.08 -4.40 5.24
C LYS A 43 1.92 -3.05 5.96
N THR A 44 2.05 -1.94 5.23
CA THR A 44 1.99 -0.59 5.80
C THR A 44 0.54 -0.17 6.01
N SER A 45 -0.32 -0.37 5.01
CA SER A 45 -1.75 -0.10 5.15
C SER A 45 -2.41 -0.98 6.22
N ALA A 46 -2.12 -2.28 6.27
CA ALA A 46 -2.62 -3.16 7.32
C ALA A 46 -2.18 -2.71 8.74
N ARG A 47 -0.93 -2.29 8.90
CA ARG A 47 -0.41 -1.75 10.17
C ARG A 47 -1.09 -0.45 10.58
N VAL A 48 -1.33 0.45 9.63
CA VAL A 48 -2.00 1.72 9.91
C VAL A 48 -3.48 1.52 10.22
N ALA A 49 -4.17 0.63 9.52
CA ALA A 49 -5.55 0.25 9.84
C ALA A 49 -5.65 -0.35 11.25
N ALA A 50 -4.74 -1.25 11.62
CA ALA A 50 -4.67 -1.81 12.97
C ALA A 50 -4.39 -0.73 14.04
N LEU A 51 -3.54 0.26 13.72
CA LEU A 51 -3.26 1.39 14.61
C LEU A 51 -4.51 2.27 14.82
N VAL A 52 -5.29 2.54 13.76
CA VAL A 52 -6.55 3.28 13.86
C VAL A 52 -7.53 2.52 14.75
N ALA A 53 -7.76 1.24 14.48
CA ALA A 53 -8.67 0.41 15.28
C ALA A 53 -8.26 0.33 16.76
N THR A 54 -6.96 0.27 17.04
CA THR A 54 -6.43 0.27 18.42
C THR A 54 -6.68 1.60 19.13
N ASN A 55 -6.46 2.72 18.44
CA ASN A 55 -6.71 4.04 19.02
C ASN A 55 -8.21 4.32 19.21
N ASP A 56 -9.07 3.86 18.31
CA ASP A 56 -10.53 3.99 18.46
C ASP A 56 -11.03 3.20 19.67
N LYS A 57 -10.52 1.97 19.87
CA LYS A 57 -10.82 1.17 21.06
C LYS A 57 -10.30 1.84 22.34
N ALA A 58 -9.11 2.43 22.30
CA ALA A 58 -8.56 3.19 23.42
C ALA A 58 -9.41 4.43 23.74
N ALA A 59 -9.89 5.14 22.73
CA ALA A 59 -10.76 6.31 22.90
C ALA A 59 -12.10 5.92 23.53
N ALA A 60 -12.70 4.82 23.09
CA ALA A 60 -13.92 4.28 23.68
C ALA A 60 -13.71 3.85 25.15
N ALA A 61 -12.57 3.21 25.46
CA ALA A 61 -12.23 2.85 26.84
C ALA A 61 -12.03 4.08 27.74
N ALA A 62 -11.35 5.11 27.25
CA ALA A 62 -11.16 6.37 27.97
C ALA A 62 -12.50 7.11 28.19
N GLN A 63 -13.40 7.09 27.21
CA GLN A 63 -14.75 7.65 27.34
C GLN A 63 -15.53 6.91 28.44
N ALA A 64 -15.52 5.58 28.43
CA ALA A 64 -16.18 4.79 29.46
C ALA A 64 -15.61 5.05 30.87
N GLN A 65 -14.31 5.35 31.00
CA GLN A 65 -13.72 5.77 32.27
C GLN A 65 -14.21 7.16 32.71
N LEU A 66 -14.33 8.11 31.78
CA LEU A 66 -14.90 9.43 32.06
C LEU A 66 -16.35 9.33 32.52
N ASP A 67 -17.16 8.49 31.87
CA ASP A 67 -18.56 8.30 32.22
C ASP A 67 -18.70 7.67 33.62
N LYS A 68 -17.87 6.68 33.95
CA LYS A 68 -17.79 6.08 35.30
C LYS A 68 -17.38 7.10 36.36
N ALA A 69 -16.38 7.94 36.08
CA ALA A 69 -15.93 8.98 37.01
C ALA A 69 -17.02 10.05 37.21
N THR A 70 -17.72 10.43 36.14
CA THR A 70 -18.83 11.38 36.19
C THR A 70 -19.98 10.84 37.03
N ALA A 71 -20.38 9.58 36.80
CA ALA A 71 -21.41 8.93 37.60
C ALA A 71 -21.05 8.82 39.10
N ARG A 72 -19.77 8.67 39.44
CA ARG A 72 -19.31 8.72 40.85
C ARG A 72 -19.39 10.13 41.42
N ALA A 73 -18.99 11.14 40.65
CA ALA A 73 -19.11 12.54 41.03
C ALA A 73 -20.58 12.95 41.27
N ASP A 74 -21.51 12.47 40.43
CA ASP A 74 -22.94 12.74 40.58
C ASP A 74 -23.50 12.09 41.86
N LYS A 75 -23.15 10.83 42.12
CA LYS A 75 -23.50 10.16 43.38
C LYS A 75 -22.93 10.89 44.61
N ALA A 76 -21.72 11.44 44.51
CA ALA A 76 -21.11 12.24 45.58
C ALA A 76 -21.85 13.59 45.75
N ALA A 77 -22.31 14.20 44.66
CA ALA A 77 -23.11 15.42 44.69
C ALA A 77 -24.48 15.17 45.37
N ASP A 78 -25.14 14.05 45.06
CA ASP A 78 -26.39 13.65 45.72
C ASP A 78 -26.21 13.40 47.21
N LYS A 79 -25.12 12.74 47.60
CA LYS A 79 -24.76 12.55 49.03
C LYS A 79 -24.56 13.90 49.72
N LEU A 80 -23.87 14.84 49.07
CA LEU A 80 -23.68 16.18 49.60
C LEU A 80 -25.02 16.93 49.75
N ALA A 81 -25.92 16.81 48.78
CA ALA A 81 -27.24 17.42 48.84
C ALA A 81 -28.06 16.86 50.02
N LYS A 82 -28.09 15.54 50.19
CA LYS A 82 -28.77 14.85 51.31
C LYS A 82 -28.16 15.23 52.67
N ALA A 83 -26.83 15.24 52.77
CA ALA A 83 -26.14 15.65 53.99
C ALA A 83 -26.43 17.12 54.33
N SER A 84 -26.46 18.00 53.32
CA SER A 84 -26.75 19.42 53.50
C SER A 84 -28.19 19.66 53.95
N ALA A 85 -29.16 18.93 53.37
CA ALA A 85 -30.55 18.97 53.82
C ALA A 85 -30.68 18.51 55.29
N ALA A 86 -30.05 17.39 55.65
CA ALA A 86 -30.05 16.89 57.02
C ALA A 86 -29.36 17.85 58.01
N ALA A 87 -28.30 18.54 57.58
CA ALA A 87 -27.62 19.54 58.41
C ALA A 87 -28.49 20.80 58.64
N LYS A 88 -29.26 21.21 57.62
CA LYS A 88 -30.24 22.31 57.76
C LYS A 88 -31.32 21.96 58.77
N THR A 89 -31.99 20.81 58.60
CA THR A 89 -33.08 20.39 59.49
C THR A 89 -32.60 20.19 60.93
N LYS A 90 -31.49 19.48 61.14
CA LYS A 90 -30.92 19.29 62.49
C LYS A 90 -30.42 20.59 63.11
N GLY A 91 -29.86 21.49 62.31
CA GLY A 91 -29.43 22.81 62.76
C GLY A 91 -30.60 23.69 63.21
N GLU A 92 -31.71 23.67 62.48
CA GLU A 92 -32.93 24.41 62.81
C GLU A 92 -33.60 23.85 64.08
N MET A 93 -33.71 22.53 64.21
CA MET A 93 -34.22 21.89 65.43
C MET A 93 -33.37 22.23 66.66
N ALA A 94 -32.04 22.30 66.51
CA ALA A 94 -31.13 22.66 67.59
C ALA A 94 -31.22 24.15 67.98
N LYS A 95 -31.60 25.04 67.06
CA LYS A 95 -31.88 26.46 67.34
C LYS A 95 -33.23 26.63 68.04
N ALA A 96 -34.27 25.94 67.56
CA ALA A 96 -35.63 26.09 68.07
C ALA A 96 -35.81 25.52 69.49
N LYS A 97 -35.21 24.36 69.79
CA LYS A 97 -35.23 23.74 71.12
C LYS A 97 -33.83 23.21 71.48
N PRO A 98 -32.95 24.03 72.06
CA PRO A 98 -31.55 23.67 72.26
C PRO A 98 -31.36 22.66 73.40
N THR A 99 -31.29 21.38 73.07
CA THR A 99 -30.84 20.32 73.99
C THR A 99 -29.43 19.85 73.65
N ALA A 100 -28.69 19.31 74.62
CA ALA A 100 -27.34 18.76 74.39
C ALA A 100 -27.34 17.71 73.26
N ALA A 101 -28.32 16.81 73.25
CA ALA A 101 -28.51 15.81 72.20
C ALA A 101 -28.72 16.44 70.80
N LYS A 102 -29.54 17.50 70.70
CA LYS A 102 -29.79 18.18 69.42
C LYS A 102 -28.59 18.97 68.93
N LYS A 103 -27.84 19.63 69.83
CA LYS A 103 -26.57 20.30 69.49
C LYS A 103 -25.53 19.28 68.96
N ALA A 104 -25.39 18.13 69.62
CA ALA A 104 -24.51 17.06 69.16
C ALA A 104 -24.94 16.49 67.79
N ALA A 105 -26.24 16.30 67.57
CA ALA A 105 -26.76 15.84 66.27
C ALA A 105 -26.52 16.85 65.14
N ALA A 106 -26.66 18.16 65.41
CA ALA A 106 -26.35 19.22 64.46
C ALA A 106 -24.84 19.29 64.14
N ALA A 107 -23.97 19.13 65.14
CA ALA A 107 -22.52 19.07 64.94
C ALA A 107 -22.13 17.87 64.04
N LYS A 108 -22.64 16.67 64.34
CA LYS A 108 -22.44 15.46 63.50
C LYS A 108 -22.95 15.63 62.07
N ALA A 109 -24.03 16.39 61.86
CA ALA A 109 -24.54 16.65 60.52
C ALA A 109 -23.65 17.63 59.73
N ARG A 110 -23.04 18.61 60.41
CA ARG A 110 -22.08 19.54 59.77
C ARG A 110 -20.79 18.84 59.38
N THR A 111 -20.28 17.92 60.21
CA THR A 111 -19.10 17.11 59.85
C THR A 111 -19.40 16.24 58.62
N ALA A 112 -20.56 15.58 58.58
CA ALA A 112 -20.98 14.79 57.42
C ALA A 112 -21.07 15.62 56.11
N VAL A 113 -21.45 16.90 56.19
CA VAL A 113 -21.41 17.82 55.03
C VAL A 113 -19.98 18.11 54.60
N ALA A 114 -19.07 18.36 55.56
CA ALA A 114 -17.66 18.59 55.24
C ALA A 114 -17.03 17.37 54.55
N ASP A 115 -17.28 16.16 55.08
CA ASP A 115 -16.80 14.90 54.50
C ASP A 115 -17.35 14.67 53.09
N ALA A 116 -18.65 14.92 52.87
CA ALA A 116 -19.27 14.80 51.56
C ALA A 116 -18.73 15.83 50.55
N ARG A 117 -18.39 17.05 50.99
CA ARG A 117 -17.73 18.06 50.14
C ARG A 117 -16.31 17.63 49.77
N ALA A 118 -15.55 17.10 50.73
CA ALA A 118 -14.21 16.59 50.48
C ALA A 118 -14.25 15.44 49.46
N ALA A 119 -15.17 14.49 49.63
CA ALA A 119 -15.38 13.38 48.69
C ALA A 119 -15.75 13.88 47.27
N LEU A 120 -16.69 14.80 47.15
CA LEU A 120 -17.07 15.38 45.86
C LEU A 120 -15.88 16.10 45.18
N SER A 121 -15.04 16.78 45.97
CA SER A 121 -13.87 17.46 45.43
C SER A 121 -12.82 16.47 44.88
N ALA A 122 -12.66 15.31 45.53
CA ALA A 122 -11.78 14.25 45.06
C ALA A 122 -12.30 13.63 43.76
N GLU A 123 -13.60 13.31 43.68
CA GLU A 123 -14.22 12.77 42.47
C GLU A 123 -14.14 13.77 41.30
N LYS A 124 -14.32 15.07 41.54
CA LYS A 124 -14.15 16.11 40.51
C LYS A 124 -12.71 16.20 39.98
N LYS A 125 -11.69 15.89 40.80
CA LYS A 125 -10.30 15.81 40.33
C LYS A 125 -10.13 14.61 39.39
N LEU A 126 -10.66 13.45 39.75
CA LEU A 126 -10.64 12.25 38.91
C LEU A 126 -11.35 12.46 37.57
N VAL A 127 -12.49 13.16 37.56
CA VAL A 127 -13.18 13.54 36.31
C VAL A 127 -12.31 14.43 35.43
N LYS A 128 -11.58 15.40 36.01
CA LYS A 128 -10.65 16.25 35.25
C LYS A 128 -9.50 15.43 34.66
N GLU A 129 -8.91 14.53 35.43
CA GLU A 129 -7.84 13.65 34.98
C GLU A 129 -8.31 12.72 33.84
N ALA A 130 -9.47 12.07 34.00
CA ALA A 130 -10.07 11.24 32.96
C ALA A 130 -10.36 12.04 31.68
N ARG A 131 -10.81 13.30 31.80
CA ARG A 131 -11.04 14.18 30.65
C ARG A 131 -9.75 14.57 29.94
N VAL A 132 -8.66 14.80 30.67
CA VAL A 132 -7.34 15.06 30.09
C VAL A 132 -6.83 13.82 29.33
N GLN A 133 -6.97 12.64 29.92
CA GLN A 133 -6.61 11.37 29.28
C GLN A 133 -7.41 11.15 27.99
N LEU A 134 -8.73 11.34 28.00
CA LEU A 134 -9.58 11.24 26.82
C LEU A 134 -9.11 12.18 25.70
N LYS A 135 -8.82 13.45 26.02
CA LYS A 135 -8.30 14.41 25.03
C LYS A 135 -6.97 13.95 24.43
N GLY A 136 -6.07 13.42 25.25
CA GLY A 136 -4.79 12.87 24.78
C GLY A 136 -4.98 11.70 23.81
N VAL A 137 -5.89 10.78 24.13
CA VAL A 137 -6.19 9.62 23.28
C VAL A 137 -6.88 10.05 21.97
N GLN A 138 -7.83 10.97 22.02
CA GLN A 138 -8.47 11.53 20.81
C GLN A 138 -7.47 12.24 19.88
N ALA A 139 -6.49 12.95 20.45
CA ALA A 139 -5.43 13.57 19.68
C ALA A 139 -4.52 12.53 18.99
N MET A 140 -4.30 11.37 19.61
CA MET A 140 -3.58 10.26 18.97
C MET A 140 -4.41 9.58 17.89
N ALA A 141 -5.71 9.35 18.13
CA ALA A 141 -6.63 8.79 17.16
C ALA A 141 -6.69 9.64 15.87
N SER A 142 -6.84 10.96 15.98
CA SER A 142 -6.89 11.86 14.82
C SER A 142 -5.59 11.85 13.98
N LYS A 143 -4.43 11.74 14.64
CA LYS A 143 -3.14 11.56 13.96
C LYS A 143 -3.08 10.22 13.21
N ALA A 144 -3.56 9.14 13.82
CA ALA A 144 -3.62 7.83 13.17
C ALA A 144 -4.54 7.84 11.94
N THR A 145 -5.71 8.48 12.01
CA THR A 145 -6.62 8.65 10.87
C THR A 145 -5.97 9.45 9.74
N THR A 146 -5.22 10.50 10.08
CA THR A 146 -4.49 11.30 9.09
C THR A 146 -3.42 10.48 8.40
N ALA A 147 -2.65 9.69 9.15
CA ALA A 147 -1.66 8.76 8.60
C ALA A 147 -2.31 7.73 7.66
N ALA A 148 -3.49 7.20 8.02
CA ALA A 148 -4.25 6.28 7.17
C ALA A 148 -4.60 6.89 5.82
N ARG A 149 -5.06 8.15 5.78
CA ARG A 149 -5.36 8.87 4.53
C ARG A 149 -4.12 9.07 3.67
N VAL A 150 -2.99 9.43 4.28
CA VAL A 150 -1.73 9.62 3.55
C VAL A 150 -1.27 8.31 2.90
N VAL A 151 -1.34 7.20 3.65
CA VAL A 151 -0.99 5.87 3.11
C VAL A 151 -1.94 5.45 2.00
N ALA A 152 -3.25 5.59 2.17
CA ALA A 152 -4.23 5.26 1.13
C ALA A 152 -4.00 6.07 -0.16
N ASN A 153 -3.71 7.37 -0.05
CA ASN A 153 -3.39 8.21 -1.20
C ASN A 153 -2.08 7.80 -1.88
N ALA A 154 -1.08 7.37 -1.12
CA ALA A 154 0.18 6.88 -1.67
C ALA A 154 -0.02 5.54 -2.40
N GLU A 155 -0.81 4.63 -1.82
CA GLU A 155 -1.16 3.34 -2.44
C GLU A 155 -1.91 3.54 -3.76
N ALA A 156 -2.92 4.42 -3.79
CA ALA A 156 -3.64 4.74 -5.02
C ALA A 156 -2.72 5.26 -6.15
N LYS A 157 -1.72 6.09 -5.80
CA LYS A 157 -0.73 6.58 -6.78
C LYS A 157 0.19 5.46 -7.28
N ILE A 158 0.62 4.56 -6.38
CA ILE A 158 1.44 3.40 -6.74
C ILE A 158 0.65 2.47 -7.66
N ASP A 159 -0.59 2.15 -7.32
CA ASP A 159 -1.46 1.27 -8.11
C ASP A 159 -1.74 1.85 -9.49
N ALA A 160 -2.02 3.16 -9.59
CA ALA A 160 -2.19 3.82 -10.88
C ALA A 160 -0.91 3.78 -11.74
N ALA A 161 0.27 3.95 -11.14
CA ALA A 161 1.54 3.82 -11.85
C ALA A 161 1.81 2.38 -12.28
N MET A 162 1.47 1.40 -11.43
CA MET A 162 1.63 -0.02 -11.71
C MET A 162 0.69 -0.47 -12.83
N ALA A 163 -0.58 -0.04 -12.81
CA ALA A 163 -1.56 -0.30 -13.86
C ALA A 163 -1.08 0.26 -15.22
N LYS A 164 -0.53 1.48 -15.24
CA LYS A 164 0.08 2.05 -16.45
C LYS A 164 1.26 1.24 -16.95
N ALA A 165 2.10 0.72 -16.05
CA ALA A 165 3.23 -0.14 -16.43
C ALA A 165 2.76 -1.48 -17.00
N VAL A 166 1.78 -2.12 -16.35
CA VAL A 166 1.17 -3.38 -16.80
C VAL A 166 0.52 -3.20 -18.18
N ALA A 167 -0.26 -2.13 -18.39
CA ALA A 167 -0.88 -1.84 -19.69
C ALA A 167 0.17 -1.69 -20.81
N LYS A 168 1.32 -1.04 -20.54
CA LYS A 168 2.42 -0.94 -21.50
C LYS A 168 3.08 -2.28 -21.81
N ILE A 169 3.21 -3.15 -20.81
CA ILE A 169 3.76 -4.50 -21.00
C ILE A 169 2.79 -5.34 -21.82
N GLN A 170 1.50 -5.31 -21.47
CA GLN A 170 0.45 -6.05 -22.17
C GLN A 170 0.37 -5.63 -23.63
N ALA A 171 0.34 -4.33 -23.93
CA ALA A 171 0.30 -3.83 -25.31
C ALA A 171 1.52 -4.26 -26.14
N LYS A 172 2.70 -4.42 -25.52
CA LYS A 172 3.89 -4.97 -26.19
C LYS A 172 3.77 -6.47 -26.42
N ALA A 173 3.26 -7.22 -25.44
CA ALA A 173 3.01 -8.64 -25.55
C ALA A 173 1.98 -8.93 -26.65
N ASP A 174 0.86 -8.20 -26.69
CA ASP A 174 -0.18 -8.36 -27.70
C ASP A 174 0.35 -8.10 -29.12
N LYS A 175 1.21 -7.08 -29.29
CA LYS A 175 1.89 -6.84 -30.57
C LYS A 175 2.79 -8.00 -30.99
N GLN A 176 3.51 -8.62 -30.05
CA GLN A 176 4.34 -9.80 -30.35
C GLN A 176 3.49 -11.03 -30.68
N ILE A 177 2.41 -11.26 -29.94
CA ILE A 177 1.46 -12.35 -30.20
C ILE A 177 0.85 -12.19 -31.60
N ALA A 178 0.38 -10.99 -31.95
CA ALA A 178 -0.17 -10.71 -33.27
C ALA A 178 0.85 -10.93 -34.40
N ALA A 179 2.12 -10.55 -34.18
CA ALA A 179 3.19 -10.80 -35.16
C ALA A 179 3.47 -12.30 -35.33
N ILE A 180 3.48 -13.07 -34.24
CA ILE A 180 3.66 -14.53 -34.28
C ILE A 180 2.48 -15.20 -34.98
N GLN A 181 1.25 -14.84 -34.63
CA GLN A 181 0.03 -15.36 -35.27
C GLN A 181 0.02 -15.06 -36.78
N LYS A 182 0.39 -13.84 -37.17
CA LYS A 182 0.48 -13.48 -38.60
C LYS A 182 1.54 -14.31 -39.33
N LYS A 183 2.68 -14.58 -38.69
CA LYS A 183 3.72 -15.45 -39.27
C LYS A 183 3.21 -16.89 -39.40
N ALA A 184 2.62 -17.43 -38.34
CA ALA A 184 2.04 -18.78 -38.33
C ALA A 184 0.97 -18.95 -39.41
N ALA A 185 0.04 -18.00 -39.55
CA ALA A 185 -0.98 -18.01 -40.59
C ALA A 185 -0.37 -18.03 -42.00
N LYS A 186 0.72 -17.27 -42.22
CA LYS A 186 1.42 -17.23 -43.50
C LYS A 186 2.14 -18.54 -43.82
N ASP A 187 2.72 -19.19 -42.80
CA ASP A 187 3.37 -20.48 -42.94
C ASP A 187 2.36 -21.61 -43.18
N ILE A 188 1.20 -21.58 -42.53
CA ILE A 188 0.06 -22.49 -42.80
C ILE A 188 -0.42 -22.32 -44.25
N ALA A 189 -0.67 -21.08 -44.70
CA ALA A 189 -1.10 -20.84 -46.08
C ALA A 189 -0.08 -21.34 -47.13
N ARG A 190 1.23 -21.23 -46.83
CA ARG A 190 2.29 -21.79 -47.68
C ARG A 190 2.29 -23.32 -47.70
N SER A 191 2.14 -23.96 -46.54
CA SER A 191 2.13 -25.42 -46.45
C SER A 191 0.89 -26.00 -47.14
N GLU A 192 -0.27 -25.36 -47.01
CA GLU A 192 -1.50 -25.71 -47.72
C GLU A 192 -1.34 -25.56 -49.24
N ALA A 193 -0.80 -24.43 -49.71
CA ALA A 193 -0.55 -24.22 -51.13
C ALA A 193 0.45 -25.23 -51.71
N ALA A 194 1.49 -25.60 -50.95
CA ALA A 194 2.45 -26.63 -51.33
C ALA A 194 1.80 -28.02 -51.38
N ALA A 195 0.93 -28.35 -50.41
CA ALA A 195 0.18 -29.60 -50.39
C ALA A 195 -0.77 -29.71 -51.60
N VAL A 196 -1.46 -28.63 -51.97
CA VAL A 196 -2.33 -28.58 -53.15
C VAL A 196 -1.54 -28.79 -54.45
N LYS A 197 -0.39 -28.11 -54.61
CA LYS A 197 0.49 -28.31 -55.78
C LYS A 197 1.03 -29.74 -55.86
N SER A 198 1.46 -30.31 -54.74
CA SER A 198 1.92 -31.71 -54.66
C SER A 198 0.81 -32.69 -55.05
N ALA A 199 -0.41 -32.48 -54.55
CA ALA A 199 -1.57 -33.30 -54.88
C ALA A 199 -1.93 -33.20 -56.38
N GLN A 200 -1.88 -32.01 -56.98
CA GLN A 200 -2.09 -31.83 -58.42
C GLN A 200 -0.98 -32.48 -59.27
N GLN A 201 0.28 -32.42 -58.83
CA GLN A 201 1.39 -33.07 -59.53
C GLN A 201 1.26 -34.60 -59.50
N LYS A 202 0.83 -35.19 -58.37
CA LYS A 202 0.50 -36.61 -58.29
C LYS A 202 -0.65 -37.00 -59.23
N LYS A 203 -1.70 -36.18 -59.36
CA LYS A 203 -2.81 -36.43 -60.30
C LYS A 203 -2.39 -36.36 -61.78
N ARG A 204 -1.45 -35.47 -62.14
CA ARG A 204 -0.90 -35.38 -63.52
C ARG A 204 0.03 -36.55 -63.86
N ARG A 205 0.69 -37.14 -62.87
CA ARG A 205 1.47 -38.37 -63.00
C ARG A 205 0.58 -39.61 -62.86
N LYS A 206 -0.46 -39.74 -63.67
CA LYS A 206 -1.05 -41.07 -63.88
C LYS A 206 -0.05 -41.91 -64.69
N PRO A 207 0.25 -43.16 -64.31
CA PRO A 207 1.04 -44.03 -65.15
C PRO A 207 0.27 -44.24 -66.45
N ARG A 208 0.81 -43.77 -67.58
CA ARG A 208 0.39 -44.27 -68.88
C ARG A 208 0.72 -45.77 -68.84
N LYS A 209 -0.31 -46.63 -68.91
CA LYS A 209 -0.14 -48.07 -69.12
C LYS A 209 0.81 -48.24 -70.30
N LYS A 210 2.04 -48.67 -70.03
CA LYS A 210 2.94 -49.16 -71.07
C LYS A 210 2.32 -50.46 -71.56
N ALA A 211 2.10 -50.59 -72.86
CA ALA A 211 1.59 -51.83 -73.46
C ALA A 211 2.50 -53.00 -73.05
N ALA A 212 1.89 -54.12 -72.71
CA ALA A 212 2.60 -55.34 -72.35
C ALA A 212 3.48 -55.80 -73.53
N PRO A 213 4.74 -56.21 -73.30
CA PRO A 213 5.54 -56.82 -74.36
C PRO A 213 4.99 -58.23 -74.66
N ALA A 214 4.90 -58.56 -75.95
CA ALA A 214 4.50 -59.88 -76.44
C ALA A 214 5.53 -60.97 -76.05
N PRO A 215 5.10 -62.24 -75.88
CA PRO A 215 5.99 -63.28 -75.36
C PRO A 215 6.70 -64.12 -76.44
N ALA A 216 7.86 -64.64 -76.01
CA ALA A 216 8.66 -65.76 -76.55
C ALA A 216 9.44 -65.50 -77.86
N ALA A 217 10.65 -66.02 -78.07
CA ALA A 217 11.32 -67.19 -77.49
C ALA A 217 12.86 -67.03 -77.43
N SER A 218 13.48 -67.70 -76.47
CA SER A 218 14.93 -68.01 -76.41
C SER A 218 15.26 -69.23 -77.30
N PRO A 219 16.53 -69.65 -77.47
CA PRO A 219 17.80 -68.92 -77.54
C PRO A 219 18.56 -69.26 -78.86
N ALA A 220 19.64 -68.53 -79.17
CA ALA A 220 20.64 -68.99 -80.15
C ALA A 220 22.01 -69.12 -79.46
N PRO A 221 22.73 -70.24 -79.63
CA PRO A 221 24.04 -70.44 -79.03
C PRO A 221 25.13 -69.73 -79.82
N ALA A 222 26.23 -69.50 -79.12
CA ALA A 222 27.47 -68.87 -79.56
C ALA A 222 28.08 -69.51 -80.81
N GLN A 223 28.81 -68.70 -81.59
CA GLN A 223 30.16 -68.98 -82.10
C GLN A 223 30.63 -67.77 -82.96
N VAL A 224 31.82 -67.20 -82.66
CA VAL A 224 33.05 -67.26 -83.51
C VAL A 224 33.05 -66.12 -84.54
N ALA A 225 34.13 -65.42 -84.87
CA ALA A 225 35.46 -65.15 -84.33
C ALA A 225 36.08 -64.11 -85.29
N GLN A 226 37.17 -63.44 -84.86
CA GLN A 226 38.27 -62.92 -85.70
C GLN A 226 37.90 -61.80 -86.71
N SER A 227 38.69 -60.73 -86.90
CA SER A 227 40.13 -60.49 -86.71
C SER A 227 40.36 -59.02 -86.38
#